data_AF-A0A6I9QN18-F1
#
_entry.id   AF-A0A6I9QN18-F1
#
_cell.length_a   1.000
_cell.length_b   1.000
_cell.length_c   1.000
_cell.angle_alpha   90.00
_cell.angle_beta   90.00
_cell.angle_gamma   90.00
#
_symmetry.space_group_name_H-M   'P 1'
#
loop_
_entity.id
_entity.type
_entity.pdbx_description
1 polymer ?
#
loop_
_entity_poly.entity_id
_entity_poly.type
_entity_poly.pdbx_seq_one_letter_code
_entity_poly.pdbx_strand_id
1 'polypeptide(L)' 'MSRTIIVRQNYLHYVKKYQRYEKRHSNIAAHISPCFRAKEGDHVIIGQCRPLAKTVRFNVLKVIPAGSKSGSGKKAFAAV' A
#
# COMPACT_ATOMS: atom_id res chain seq x y z
N MET A 1 -6.79 -5.66 13.70
CA MET A 1 -6.37 -6.68 12.72
C MET A 1 -5.05 -7.27 13.18
N SER A 2 -4.97 -8.56 13.48
CA SER A 2 -3.70 -9.21 13.81
C SER A 2 -2.99 -9.61 12.51
N ARG A 3 -1.69 -9.31 12.39
CA ARG A 3 -0.84 -9.70 11.24
C ARG A 3 -1.43 -9.36 9.86
N THR A 4 -2.21 -8.29 9.77
CA THR A 4 -2.76 -7.78 8.51
C THR A 4 -2.56 -6.29 8.46
N ILE A 5 -2.04 -5.80 7.34
CA ILE A 5 -1.79 -4.39 7.07
C ILE A 5 -2.68 -3.90 5.92
N ILE A 6 -2.98 -2.61 5.93
CA ILE A 6 -3.64 -1.92 4.82
C ILE A 6 -2.57 -1.15 4.05
N VAL A 7 -2.37 -1.55 2.80
CA VAL A 7 -1.45 -0.88 1.87
C VAL A 7 -2.28 0.05 0.99
N ARG A 8 -1.86 1.31 0.92
CA ARG A 8 -2.46 2.30 0.00
C ARG A 8 -1.65 2.34 -1.29
N GLN A 9 -2.27 1.96 -2.40
CA GLN A 9 -1.70 2.10 -3.73
C GLN A 9 -2.17 3.43 -4.32
N ASN A 10 -1.24 4.38 -4.44
CA ASN A 10 -1.48 5.68 -5.07
C ASN A 10 -1.18 5.58 -6.57
N TYR A 11 -2.02 6.16 -7.41
CA TYR A 11 -1.80 6.22 -8.86
C TYR A 11 -2.44 7.46 -9.48
N LEU A 12 -1.95 7.83 -10.66
CA LEU A 12 -2.50 8.91 -11.47
C LEU A 12 -3.44 8.30 -12.52
N HIS A 13 -4.72 8.69 -12.50
CA HIS A 13 -5.69 8.28 -13.50
C HIS A 13 -5.80 9.36 -14.58
N TYR A 14 -5.62 8.99 -15.85
CA TYR A 14 -5.70 9.94 -16.96
C TYR A 14 -7.14 10.12 -17.44
N VAL A 15 -7.65 11.34 -17.39
CA VAL A 15 -8.99 11.69 -17.88
C VAL A 15 -8.90 12.17 -19.32
N LYS A 16 -9.23 11.26 -20.26
CA LYS A 16 -9.13 11.50 -21.71
C LYS A 16 -9.84 12.78 -22.18
N LYS A 17 -11.02 13.08 -21.64
CA LYS A 17 -11.82 14.27 -22.01
C LYS A 17 -11.09 15.60 -21.77
N TYR A 18 -10.31 15.69 -20.70
CA TYR A 18 -9.65 16.93 -20.28
C TYR A 18 -8.13 16.91 -20.47
N GLN A 19 -7.57 15.80 -20.96
CA GLN A 19 -6.13 15.56 -21.09
C GLN A 19 -5.36 15.86 -19.78
N ARG A 20 -5.96 15.53 -18.63
CA ARG A 20 -5.40 15.79 -17.30
C ARG A 20 -5.35 14.52 -16.48
N TYR A 21 -4.42 14.45 -15.53
CA TYR A 21 -4.34 13.39 -14.54
C TYR A 21 -5.05 13.79 -13.25
N GLU A 22 -5.80 12.86 -12.68
CA GLU A 22 -6.36 12.98 -11.33
C GLU A 22 -5.67 12.01 -10.36
N LYS A 23 -5.51 12.41 -9.11
CA LYS A 23 -4.92 11.56 -8.07
C LYS A 23 -5.99 10.58 -7.56
N ARG A 24 -5.76 9.28 -7.71
CA ARG A 24 -6.59 8.22 -7.15
C ARG A 24 -5.78 7.32 -6.22
N HIS A 25 -6.50 6.57 -5.39
CA HIS A 25 -5.89 5.54 -4.56
C HIS A 25 -6.83 4.36 -4.37
N SER A 26 -6.25 3.19 -4.18
CA SER A 26 -6.96 1.98 -3.75
C SER A 26 -6.31 1.45 -2.48
N ASN A 27 -7.12 0.84 -1.60
CA ASN A 27 -6.64 0.21 -0.38
C ASN A 27 -6.65 -1.31 -0.57
N ILE A 28 -5.50 -1.94 -0.33
CA ILE A 28 -5.30 -3.38 -0.47
C ILE A 28 -5.00 -3.94 0.92
N ALA A 29 -5.76 -4.95 1.35
CA ALA A 29 -5.48 -5.67 2.57
C ALA A 29 -4.48 -6.80 2.31
N ALA A 30 -3.38 -6.80 3.04
CA ALA A 30 -2.31 -7.78 2.91
C ALA A 30 -1.95 -8.40 4.25
N HIS A 31 -1.65 -9.70 4.25
CA HIS A 31 -1.11 -10.39 5.41
C HIS A 31 0.37 -10.00 5.60
N ILE A 32 0.77 -9.76 6.85
CA ILE A 32 2.17 -9.51 7.21
C ILE A 32 2.69 -10.70 8.04
N SER A 33 3.73 -11.37 7.53
CA SER A 33 4.44 -12.39 8.28
C SER A 33 5.12 -11.77 9.51
N PRO A 34 5.16 -12.45 10.67
CA PRO A 34 5.84 -11.92 11.87
C PRO A 34 7.33 -11.64 11.67
N CYS A 35 7.95 -12.17 10.62
CA CYS A 35 9.34 -11.89 10.26
C CYS A 35 9.57 -10.43 9.84
N PHE A 36 8.54 -9.73 9.36
CA PHE A 36 8.64 -8.35 8.89
C PHE A 36 8.22 -7.37 9.97
N ARG A 37 9.14 -6.49 10.37
CA ARG A 37 8.86 -5.35 11.26
C ARG A 37 8.55 -4.11 10.44
N ALA A 38 7.31 -3.99 9.95
CA ALA A 38 6.85 -2.82 9.21
C ALA A 38 6.33 -1.73 10.17
N LYS A 39 6.60 -0.47 9.84
CA LYS A 39 6.07 0.73 10.48
C LYS A 39 5.16 1.49 9.52
N GLU A 40 4.40 2.44 10.04
CA GLU A 40 3.58 3.32 9.22
C GLU A 40 4.47 4.13 8.26
N GLY A 41 4.10 4.17 6.99
CA GLY A 41 4.82 4.91 5.95
C GLY A 41 5.91 4.12 5.23
N ASP A 42 6.21 2.89 5.67
CA ASP A 42 7.12 2.02 4.93
C ASP A 42 6.55 1.63 3.58
N HIS A 43 7.43 1.50 2.58
CA HIS A 43 7.06 1.00 1.27
C HIS A 43 7.09 -0.53 1.30
N VAL A 44 6.04 -1.16 0.79
CA VAL A 44 5.89 -2.61 0.87
C VAL A 44 5.64 -3.18 -0.50
N ILE A 45 6.40 -4.21 -0.87
CA ILE A 45 6.13 -5.02 -2.06
C ILE A 45 5.19 -6.15 -1.63
N ILE A 46 4.02 -6.16 -2.25
CA ILE A 46 2.96 -7.14 -2.03
C ILE A 46 2.82 -8.04 -3.25
N GLY A 47 2.62 -9.34 -3.01
CA GLY A 47 2.34 -10.34 -4.03
C GLY A 47 0.93 -10.90 -3.87
N GLN A 48 0.28 -11.22 -4.99
CA GLN A 48 -0.98 -11.95 -4.98
C GLN A 48 -0.75 -13.36 -4.42
N CYS A 49 -1.67 -13.83 -3.57
CA CYS A 49 -1.63 -15.19 -3.03
C CYS A 49 -3.02 -15.83 -3.06
N ARG A 50 -3.14 -17.06 -2.53
CA ARG A 50 -4.46 -17.64 -2.27
C ARG A 50 -5.29 -16.73 -1.35
N PRO A 51 -6.62 -16.68 -1.48
CA PRO A 51 -7.46 -15.96 -0.52
C PRO A 51 -7.25 -16.51 0.90
N LEU A 52 -6.80 -15.66 1.82
CA LEU A 52 -6.57 -16.03 3.22
C LEU A 52 -7.80 -15.71 4.08
N ALA A 53 -8.54 -14.67 3.70
CA ALA A 53 -9.79 -14.25 4.34
C ALA A 53 -10.68 -13.54 3.31
N LYS A 54 -11.83 -13.01 3.76
CA LYS A 54 -12.78 -12.27 2.89
C LYS A 54 -12.09 -11.15 2.09
N THR A 55 -11.24 -10.37 2.77
CA THR A 55 -10.56 -9.20 2.19
C THR A 55 -9.06 -9.41 1.96
N VAL A 56 -8.43 -10.36 2.64
CA VAL A 56 -6.98 -10.59 2.57
C VAL A 56 -6.66 -11.59 1.47
N ARG A 57 -6.12 -11.08 0.36
CA ARG A 57 -5.75 -11.86 -0.84
C ARG A 57 -4.30 -11.63 -1.28
N PHE A 58 -3.55 -10.87 -0.50
CA PHE A 58 -2.16 -10.49 -0.76
C PHE A 58 -1.29 -10.81 0.44
N ASN A 59 -0.02 -11.07 0.19
CA ASN A 59 1.00 -11.24 1.23
C ASN A 59 2.16 -10.27 0.99
N VAL A 60 2.75 -9.79 2.08
CA VAL A 60 3.94 -8.96 2.04
C VAL A 60 5.17 -9.81 1.71
N LEU A 61 5.91 -9.41 0.68
CA LEU A 61 7.12 -10.08 0.22
C LEU A 61 8.40 -9.36 0.69
N LYS A 62 8.39 -8.03 0.65
CA LYS A 62 9.54 -7.20 1.02
C LYS A 62 9.07 -5.89 1.64
N VAL A 63 9.74 -5.47 2.72
CA VAL A 63 9.57 -4.15 3.32
C VAL A 63 10.79 -3.30 2.96
N ILE A 64 10.54 -2.11 2.44
CA ILE A 64 11.54 -1.09 2.12
C ILE A 64 11.33 0.03 3.15
N PRO A 65 12.26 0.20 4.11
CA PRO A 65 12.12 1.20 5.15
C PRO A 65 12.18 2.58 4.52
N ALA A 66 11.11 3.36 4.67
CA ALA A 66 11.12 4.77 4.31
C ALA A 66 11.60 5.53 5.54
N GLY A 67 12.80 6.12 5.49
CA GLY A 67 13.33 6.92 6.60
C GLY A 67 12.29 7.90 7.16
N SER A 68 12.28 8.09 8.48
CA SER A 68 11.22 8.76 9.25
C SER A 68 10.71 10.07 8.64
N LYS A 69 9.69 9.98 7.77
CA LYS A 69 8.97 11.14 7.29
C LYS A 69 7.94 11.51 8.35
N SER A 70 8.22 12.54 9.13
CA SER A 70 7.36 13.16 10.15
C SER A 70 6.10 13.84 9.58
N GLY A 71 5.70 13.49 8.34
CA GLY A 71 4.65 14.16 7.58
C GLY A 71 3.46 13.25 7.28
N SER A 72 2.46 13.26 8.16
CA SER A 72 1.06 12.85 7.92
C SER A 72 0.83 11.60 7.04
N GLY A 73 1.01 10.40 7.61
CA GLY A 73 0.87 9.11 6.91
C GLY A 73 -0.46 8.87 6.17
N LYS A 74 -1.53 9.63 6.47
CA LYS A 74 -2.81 9.56 5.75
C LYS A 74 -2.86 10.38 4.45
N LYS A 75 -1.98 11.38 4.29
CA LYS A 75 -1.96 12.32 3.14
C LYS A 75 -0.73 12.15 2.23
N ALA A 76 0.16 11.21 2.53
CA ALA A 76 1.34 10.96 1.72
C ALA A 76 0.96 10.40 0.33
N PHE A 77 1.43 11.09 -0.71
CA PHE A 77 1.37 10.63 -2.08
C PHE A 77 2.78 10.31 -2.55
N ALA A 78 3.05 9.03 -2.75
CA ALA A 78 4.24 8.58 -3.47
C ALA A 78 3.82 8.30 -4.90
N ALA A 79 4.30 9.11 -5.85
CA ALA A 79 4.31 8.72 -7.25
C ALA A 79 5.45 7.71 -7.40
N VAL A 80 5.10 6.43 -7.56
CA VAL A 80 6.00 5.45 -8.17
C VAL A 80 5.52 5.26 -9.59
#